data_AF-A0A928YEV1-F1
#
_entry.id   AF-A0A928YEV1-F1
#
_cell.length_a   1.000
_cell.length_b   1.000
_cell.length_c   1.000
_cell.angle_alpha   90.00
_cell.angle_beta   90.00
_cell.angle_gamma   90.00
#
_symmetry.space_group_name_H-M   'P 1'
#
loop_
_entity.id
_entity.type
_entity.pdbx_description
1 polymer ?
#
loop_
_entity_poly.entity_id
_entity_poly.type
_entity_poly.pdbx_seq_one_letter_code
_entity_poly.pdbx_strand_id
1 'polypeptide(L)'
;MIRWRLRKWYTLGTLNVQCWARDGIGGKHERHKKPIEEKESWKWVESYHAVSQVQKRCRNKSLLVVVADREADIHEVFAEQYNTPDGAQLLIRAERSRNRKVVDDKESCEFLWTKLEQQPAMPVTLRPPMLKKNMPAVRVWAVLAQEVNPPIGIDGLEWMLLTTVAVKQEKDAYERLEWYARRWGIECYHRIIKSGCRVEARQLESARRLCNALAIDMIIAWRIHYKKDLFEIWRSHKPPYLATISPAHPVDLINKFEKAKHYKGPKLFINLSPCPPGWHTDPSHSAKLAKLAVDTGVWALKEAVYGEISHTIIPQKFKPVEEYLREQGRFAHLFQPVRQEGVISQIQSFVDRYWKGIQG
;
A
#
# COMPACT_ATOMS: atom_id res chain seq x y z
N MET A 1 -22.13 -13.15 12.85
CA MET A 1 -21.42 -11.86 12.90
C MET A 1 -19.95 -12.10 12.57
N ILE A 2 -19.54 -11.89 11.31
CA ILE A 2 -18.14 -12.15 10.88
C ILE A 2 -17.29 -10.96 11.33
N ARG A 3 -16.44 -11.14 12.35
CA ARG A 3 -15.42 -10.16 12.73
C ARG A 3 -14.40 -10.07 11.60
N TRP A 4 -14.51 -9.03 10.77
CA TRP A 4 -13.47 -8.67 9.80
C TRP A 4 -12.22 -8.19 10.55
N ARG A 5 -11.23 -9.08 10.73
CA ARG A 5 -9.86 -8.65 11.06
C ARG A 5 -9.32 -7.90 9.84
N LEU A 6 -9.31 -6.58 9.88
CA LEU A 6 -8.67 -5.72 8.87
C LEU A 6 -7.26 -6.25 8.58
N ARG A 7 -7.02 -6.67 7.33
CA ARG A 7 -5.68 -7.08 6.90
C ARG A 7 -4.75 -5.88 6.99
N LYS A 8 -3.65 -6.02 7.75
CA LYS A 8 -2.58 -5.02 7.78
C LYS A 8 -1.75 -5.15 6.51
N TRP A 9 -1.47 -4.01 5.87
CA TRP A 9 -0.68 -3.92 4.64
C TRP A 9 0.69 -3.35 4.94
N TYR A 10 1.73 -3.91 4.36
CA TYR A 10 3.11 -3.46 4.54
C TYR A 10 3.75 -3.13 3.20
N THR A 11 4.39 -1.97 3.13
CA THR A 11 5.23 -1.65 1.98
C THR A 11 6.54 -2.44 2.10
N LEU A 12 6.77 -3.37 1.18
CA LEU A 12 7.95 -4.24 1.18
C LEU A 12 9.16 -3.62 0.46
N GLY A 13 8.96 -2.62 -0.37
CA GLY A 13 10.02 -1.91 -1.08
C GLY A 13 9.61 -1.57 -2.50
N THR A 14 10.61 -1.15 -3.27
CA THR A 14 10.50 -0.85 -4.70
C THR A 14 10.97 -2.08 -5.48
N LEU A 15 10.14 -2.56 -6.41
CA LEU A 15 10.44 -3.76 -7.19
C LEU A 15 11.07 -3.46 -8.55
N ASN A 16 10.54 -2.46 -9.26
CA ASN A 16 10.99 -2.05 -10.58
C ASN A 16 10.86 -0.52 -10.69
N VAL A 17 11.78 0.08 -11.43
CA VAL A 17 11.84 1.52 -11.72
C VAL A 17 12.29 1.69 -13.15
N GLN A 18 11.58 2.53 -13.88
CA GLN A 18 11.95 2.93 -15.23
C GLN A 18 12.18 4.45 -15.22
N CYS A 19 13.30 4.89 -15.79
CA CYS A 19 13.66 6.30 -15.87
C CYS A 19 14.07 6.62 -17.30
N TRP A 20 13.29 7.49 -17.96
CA TRP A 20 13.55 7.93 -19.32
C TRP A 20 13.17 9.40 -19.47
N ALA A 21 13.71 10.05 -20.50
CA ALA A 21 13.29 11.38 -20.93
C ALA A 21 12.42 11.25 -22.20
N ARG A 22 11.50 12.19 -22.41
CA ARG A 22 10.77 12.26 -23.68
C ARG A 22 11.63 12.99 -24.71
N ASP A 23 11.76 12.44 -25.91
CA ASP A 23 12.51 13.05 -27.02
C ASP A 23 11.82 14.28 -27.64
N GLY A 24 10.67 14.71 -27.09
CA GLY A 24 9.89 15.87 -27.52
C GLY A 24 8.38 15.70 -27.30
N ILE A 25 7.59 16.74 -27.60
CA ILE A 25 6.12 16.67 -27.65
C ILE A 25 5.72 16.18 -29.04
N GLY A 26 5.74 14.86 -29.27
CA GLY A 26 5.28 14.28 -30.54
C GLY A 26 3.78 14.57 -30.80
N GLY A 27 3.42 14.83 -32.06
CA GLY A 27 2.04 15.07 -32.46
C GLY A 27 1.12 13.88 -32.19
N LYS A 28 -0.08 14.15 -31.65
CA LYS A 28 -1.09 13.15 -31.28
C LYS A 28 -1.44 12.15 -32.41
N HIS A 29 -1.28 12.56 -33.67
CA HIS A 29 -1.71 11.84 -34.86
C HIS A 29 -0.76 10.71 -35.32
N GLU A 30 0.54 10.76 -35.00
CA GLU A 30 1.50 9.73 -35.43
C GLU A 30 1.60 8.55 -34.44
N ARG A 31 1.10 8.72 -33.22
CA ARG A 31 1.18 7.71 -32.14
C ARG A 31 0.48 6.40 -32.50
N HIS A 32 -0.54 6.41 -33.36
CA HIS A 32 -1.25 5.19 -33.75
C HIS A 32 -0.45 4.30 -34.71
N LYS A 33 0.52 4.87 -35.43
CA LYS A 33 1.36 4.16 -36.41
C LYS A 33 2.56 3.45 -35.79
N LYS A 34 3.00 3.89 -34.61
CA LYS A 34 4.14 3.28 -33.91
C LYS A 34 3.81 1.89 -33.36
N PRO A 35 4.78 0.96 -33.31
CA PRO A 35 4.73 -0.24 -32.46
C PRO A 35 4.46 0.11 -30.99
N ILE A 36 3.97 -0.83 -30.19
CA ILE A 36 3.63 -0.53 -28.78
C ILE A 36 4.89 -0.23 -27.96
N GLU A 37 5.99 -0.88 -28.29
CA GLU A 37 7.32 -0.81 -27.67
C GLU A 37 7.93 0.60 -27.75
N GLU A 38 7.58 1.37 -28.79
CA GLU A 38 8.01 2.75 -28.96
C GLU A 38 7.08 3.77 -28.28
N LYS A 39 5.98 3.32 -27.66
CA LYS A 39 5.03 4.21 -26.97
C LYS A 39 5.34 4.23 -25.49
N GLU A 40 5.12 5.38 -24.87
CA GLU A 40 5.23 5.52 -23.40
C GLU A 40 4.32 4.53 -22.64
N SER A 41 3.23 4.05 -23.26
CA SER A 41 2.36 3.02 -22.67
C SER A 41 3.05 1.66 -22.49
N TRP A 42 4.17 1.41 -23.18
CA TRP A 42 4.99 0.21 -22.98
C TRP A 42 5.50 0.05 -21.55
N LYS A 43 5.66 1.16 -20.81
CA LYS A 43 6.08 1.15 -19.40
C LYS A 43 5.26 0.19 -18.53
N TRP A 44 3.97 0.04 -18.84
CA TRP A 44 3.07 -0.86 -18.14
C TRP A 44 3.36 -2.34 -18.44
N VAL A 45 3.68 -2.67 -19.69
CA VAL A 45 4.08 -4.02 -20.10
C VAL A 45 5.43 -4.39 -19.50
N GLU A 46 6.41 -3.48 -19.57
CA GLU A 46 7.73 -3.69 -18.98
C GLU A 46 7.65 -3.88 -17.45
N SER A 47 6.82 -3.08 -16.77
CA SER A 47 6.55 -3.25 -15.34
C SER A 47 5.90 -4.61 -15.05
N TYR A 48 4.93 -5.03 -15.86
CA TYR A 48 4.29 -6.34 -15.73
C TYR A 48 5.29 -7.50 -15.90
N HIS A 49 6.18 -7.42 -16.91
CA HIS A 49 7.24 -8.40 -17.12
C HIS A 49 8.16 -8.50 -15.91
N ALA A 50 8.61 -7.37 -15.38
CA ALA A 50 9.48 -7.34 -14.20
C ALA A 50 8.83 -8.01 -12.98
N VAL A 51 7.55 -7.73 -12.70
CA VAL A 51 6.81 -8.33 -11.59
C VAL A 51 6.60 -9.83 -11.83
N SER A 52 6.29 -10.24 -13.07
CA SER A 52 6.08 -11.63 -13.44
C SER A 52 7.34 -12.49 -13.31
N GLN A 53 8.52 -11.93 -13.60
CA GLN A 53 9.79 -12.62 -13.33
C GLN A 53 9.99 -12.91 -11.84
N VAL A 54 9.52 -12.02 -10.96
CA VAL A 54 9.57 -12.23 -9.51
C VAL A 54 8.52 -13.25 -9.07
N GLN A 55 7.31 -13.21 -9.64
CA GLN A 55 6.26 -14.21 -9.37
C GLN A 55 6.76 -15.64 -9.63
N LYS A 56 7.46 -15.87 -10.75
CA LYS A 56 8.04 -17.18 -11.08
C LYS A 56 9.05 -17.66 -10.03
N ARG A 57 9.81 -16.74 -9.43
CA ARG A 57 10.77 -17.05 -8.35
C ARG A 57 10.09 -17.36 -7.01
N CYS A 58 8.88 -16.87 -6.78
CA CYS A 58 8.13 -17.12 -5.54
C CYS A 58 7.61 -18.56 -5.40
N ARG A 59 7.79 -19.45 -6.40
CA ARG A 59 7.42 -20.88 -6.38
C ARG A 59 6.02 -21.14 -5.78
N ASN A 60 5.03 -20.34 -6.17
CA ASN A 60 3.64 -20.41 -5.70
C ASN A 60 3.40 -20.16 -4.19
N LYS A 61 4.40 -19.68 -3.45
CA LYS A 61 4.24 -19.33 -2.02
C LYS A 61 3.55 -17.99 -1.80
N SER A 62 3.62 -17.11 -2.79
CA SER A 62 3.05 -15.75 -2.73
C SER A 62 2.38 -15.42 -4.06
N LEU A 63 1.26 -14.70 -3.97
CA LEU A 63 0.57 -14.11 -5.11
C LEU A 63 0.98 -12.65 -5.25
N LEU A 64 1.57 -12.28 -6.40
CA LEU A 64 1.83 -10.91 -6.78
C LEU A 64 0.72 -10.41 -7.70
N VAL A 65 0.24 -9.20 -7.42
CA VAL A 65 -0.85 -8.56 -8.15
C VAL A 65 -0.38 -7.16 -8.52
N VAL A 66 -0.34 -6.85 -9.81
CA VAL A 66 -0.06 -5.51 -10.32
C VAL A 66 -1.34 -4.69 -10.23
N VAL A 67 -1.34 -3.71 -9.34
CA VAL A 67 -2.46 -2.78 -9.15
C VAL A 67 -2.15 -1.46 -9.85
N ALA A 68 -2.98 -1.04 -10.81
CA ALA A 68 -2.74 0.18 -11.59
C ALA A 68 -4.03 0.95 -11.88
N ASP A 69 -3.90 2.26 -12.12
CA ASP A 69 -5.03 3.11 -12.48
C ASP A 69 -5.42 2.97 -13.96
N ARG A 70 -6.31 3.86 -14.40
CA ARG A 70 -6.91 3.89 -15.73
C ARG A 70 -5.93 4.09 -16.88
N GLU A 71 -4.73 4.62 -16.63
CA GLU A 71 -3.71 4.74 -17.68
C GLU A 71 -3.15 3.39 -18.11
N ALA A 72 -3.17 2.39 -17.23
CA ALA A 72 -2.76 1.02 -17.53
C ALA A 72 -3.85 0.20 -18.23
N ASP A 73 -5.02 0.80 -18.49
CA ASP A 73 -6.12 0.16 -19.23
C ASP A 73 -5.82 0.04 -20.73
N ILE A 74 -4.85 -0.80 -21.06
CA ILE A 74 -4.41 -1.13 -22.42
C ILE A 74 -4.50 -2.64 -22.62
N HIS A 75 -4.97 -3.07 -23.80
CA HIS A 75 -5.23 -4.50 -24.08
C HIS A 75 -3.96 -5.35 -24.02
N GLU A 76 -2.82 -4.77 -24.36
CA GLU A 76 -1.52 -5.43 -24.35
C GLU A 76 -1.17 -5.99 -22.98
N VAL A 77 -1.39 -5.25 -21.89
CA VAL A 77 -1.06 -5.74 -20.53
C VAL A 77 -1.91 -6.96 -20.17
N PHE A 78 -3.18 -6.98 -20.57
CA PHE A 78 -4.04 -8.15 -20.37
C PHE A 78 -3.63 -9.33 -21.26
N ALA A 79 -3.26 -9.08 -22.52
CA ALA A 79 -2.79 -10.10 -23.44
C ALA A 79 -1.45 -10.71 -22.97
N GLU A 80 -0.54 -9.90 -22.43
CA GLU A 80 0.71 -10.37 -21.80
C GLU A 80 0.42 -11.30 -20.62
N GLN A 81 -0.54 -10.95 -19.76
CA GLN A 81 -0.95 -11.83 -18.66
C GLN A 81 -1.60 -13.13 -19.16
N TYR A 82 -2.46 -13.04 -20.19
CA TYR A 82 -3.06 -14.21 -20.83
C TYR A 82 -2.00 -15.19 -21.38
N ASN A 83 -0.95 -14.65 -22.00
CA ASN A 83 0.17 -15.43 -22.54
C ASN A 83 1.15 -15.93 -21.45
N THR A 84 1.06 -15.40 -20.22
CA THR A 84 1.93 -15.77 -19.10
C THR A 84 1.08 -16.18 -17.88
N PRO A 85 0.37 -17.33 -17.94
CA PRO A 85 -0.54 -17.75 -16.88
C PRO A 85 0.13 -18.01 -15.52
N ASP A 86 1.44 -18.30 -15.52
CA ASP A 86 2.27 -18.42 -14.32
C ASP A 86 2.87 -17.07 -13.85
N GLY A 87 2.56 -15.99 -14.56
CA GLY A 87 2.97 -14.62 -14.27
C GLY A 87 2.16 -13.97 -13.15
N ALA A 88 2.45 -12.69 -12.92
CA ALA A 88 1.74 -11.90 -11.93
C ALA A 88 0.26 -11.73 -12.33
N GLN A 89 -0.60 -11.48 -11.36
CA GLN A 89 -2.00 -11.16 -11.62
C GLN A 89 -2.19 -9.65 -11.81
N LEU A 90 -3.32 -9.24 -12.35
CA LEU A 90 -3.66 -7.83 -12.62
C LEU A 90 -4.87 -7.39 -11.81
N LEU A 91 -4.88 -6.11 -11.43
CA LEU A 91 -6.03 -5.36 -10.93
C LEU A 91 -5.94 -3.92 -11.44
N ILE A 92 -6.64 -3.62 -12.54
CA ILE A 92 -6.52 -2.37 -13.28
C ILE A 92 -7.88 -1.66 -13.29
N ARG A 93 -7.93 -0.36 -13.00
CA ARG A 93 -9.15 0.42 -13.20
C ARG A 93 -9.38 0.62 -14.69
N ALA A 94 -10.57 0.32 -15.18
CA ALA A 94 -10.93 0.55 -16.57
C ALA A 94 -11.12 2.05 -16.84
N GLU A 95 -10.76 2.48 -18.06
CA GLU A 95 -10.96 3.84 -18.55
C GLU A 95 -12.23 3.88 -19.42
N ARG A 96 -13.25 4.60 -18.95
CA ARG A 96 -14.59 4.64 -19.57
C ARG A 96 -14.53 5.06 -21.04
N SER A 97 -13.67 6.01 -21.39
CA SER A 97 -13.50 6.48 -22.78
C SER A 97 -12.91 5.45 -23.74
N ARG A 98 -12.41 4.29 -23.26
CA ARG A 98 -11.95 3.19 -24.12
C ARG A 98 -13.08 2.42 -24.77
N ASN A 99 -14.32 2.58 -24.29
CA ASN A 99 -15.50 1.89 -24.82
C ASN A 99 -15.27 0.39 -24.99
N ARG A 100 -14.68 -0.25 -23.95
CA ARG A 100 -14.35 -1.67 -23.98
C ARG A 100 -15.59 -2.50 -24.29
N LYS A 101 -15.44 -3.41 -25.23
CA LYS A 101 -16.47 -4.39 -25.58
C LYS A 101 -16.14 -5.73 -24.95
N VAL A 102 -17.16 -6.35 -24.39
CA VAL A 102 -17.10 -7.69 -23.80
C VAL A 102 -17.93 -8.65 -24.64
N VAL A 103 -17.50 -9.91 -24.66
CA VAL A 103 -18.24 -11.00 -25.29
C VAL A 103 -18.66 -11.98 -24.20
N ASP A 104 -19.92 -12.42 -24.27
CA ASP A 104 -20.42 -13.49 -23.42
C ASP A 104 -20.28 -14.87 -24.09
N ASP A 105 -20.63 -15.93 -23.36
CA ASP A 105 -20.55 -17.32 -23.85
C ASP A 105 -21.48 -17.59 -25.05
N LYS A 106 -22.40 -16.66 -25.39
CA LYS A 106 -23.30 -16.73 -26.55
C LYS A 106 -22.81 -15.87 -27.72
N GLU A 107 -21.57 -15.40 -27.67
CA GLU A 107 -20.95 -14.49 -28.64
C GLU A 107 -21.63 -13.12 -28.78
N SER A 108 -22.53 -12.76 -27.85
CA SER A 108 -23.14 -11.44 -27.85
C SER A 108 -22.13 -10.39 -27.42
N CYS A 109 -22.13 -9.24 -28.10
CA CYS A 109 -21.12 -8.20 -27.92
C CYS A 109 -21.75 -6.93 -27.34
N GLU A 110 -21.39 -6.59 -26.11
CA GLU A 110 -21.92 -5.42 -25.38
C GLU A 110 -20.79 -4.54 -24.84
N PHE A 111 -21.13 -3.32 -24.45
CA PHE A 111 -20.18 -2.44 -23.74
C PHE A 111 -20.02 -2.89 -22.29
N LEU A 112 -18.79 -2.79 -21.77
CA LEU A 112 -18.43 -3.26 -20.43
C LEU A 112 -19.32 -2.65 -19.33
N TRP A 113 -19.56 -1.34 -19.35
CA TRP A 113 -20.39 -0.68 -18.33
C TRP A 113 -21.83 -1.17 -18.37
N THR A 114 -22.45 -1.19 -19.56
CA THR A 114 -23.82 -1.70 -19.76
C THR A 114 -23.98 -3.13 -19.26
N LYS A 115 -22.96 -3.98 -19.47
CA LYS A 115 -22.99 -5.37 -19.00
C LYS A 115 -22.97 -5.45 -17.46
N LEU A 116 -22.13 -4.65 -16.81
CA LEU A 116 -21.89 -4.70 -15.37
C LEU A 116 -22.93 -3.89 -14.56
N GLU A 117 -23.71 -3.02 -15.18
CA GLU A 117 -24.88 -2.37 -14.55
C GLU A 117 -25.92 -3.39 -14.08
N GLN A 118 -26.06 -4.52 -14.81
CA GLN A 118 -26.99 -5.59 -14.46
C GLN A 118 -26.45 -6.53 -13.38
N GLN A 119 -25.15 -6.82 -13.45
CA GLN A 119 -24.46 -7.71 -12.52
C GLN A 119 -23.11 -7.09 -12.13
N PRO A 120 -22.98 -6.44 -10.96
CA PRO A 120 -21.81 -5.64 -10.61
C PRO A 120 -20.49 -6.41 -10.48
N ALA A 121 -20.51 -7.74 -10.43
CA ALA A 121 -19.29 -8.54 -10.44
C ALA A 121 -19.49 -9.84 -11.23
N MET A 122 -18.71 -10.03 -12.29
CA MET A 122 -18.82 -11.22 -13.15
C MET A 122 -17.55 -11.47 -13.98
N PRO A 123 -17.33 -12.69 -14.48
CA PRO A 123 -16.29 -12.92 -15.49
C PRO A 123 -16.73 -12.31 -16.83
N VAL A 124 -15.81 -11.68 -17.54
CA VAL A 124 -16.03 -11.10 -18.86
C VAL A 124 -14.86 -11.40 -19.79
N THR A 125 -15.12 -11.52 -21.08
CA THR A 125 -14.08 -11.68 -22.10
C THR A 125 -13.87 -10.36 -22.83
N LEU A 126 -12.74 -9.70 -22.59
CA LEU A 126 -12.37 -8.44 -23.24
C LEU A 126 -12.00 -8.69 -24.69
N ARG A 127 -12.65 -7.99 -25.63
CA ARG A 127 -12.23 -8.00 -27.03
C ARG A 127 -11.03 -7.11 -27.26
N PRO A 128 -10.12 -7.51 -28.17
CA PRO A 128 -9.09 -6.60 -28.65
C PRO A 128 -9.72 -5.36 -29.33
N PRO A 129 -9.11 -4.18 -29.19
CA PRO A 129 -9.50 -2.99 -29.96
C PRO A 129 -9.41 -3.22 -31.47
N MET A 130 -10.16 -2.42 -32.24
CA MET A 130 -10.27 -2.59 -33.71
C MET A 130 -8.93 -2.56 -34.46
N LEU A 131 -7.97 -1.76 -33.99
CA LEU A 131 -6.62 -1.66 -34.58
C LEU A 131 -5.69 -2.82 -34.17
N LYS A 132 -6.16 -3.72 -33.30
CA LYS A 132 -5.38 -4.81 -32.68
C LYS A 132 -6.11 -6.15 -32.77
N LYS A 133 -6.94 -6.35 -33.79
CA LYS A 133 -7.79 -7.55 -33.97
C LYS A 133 -7.03 -8.88 -33.89
N ASN A 134 -5.73 -8.88 -34.18
CA ASN A 134 -4.87 -10.08 -34.13
C ASN A 134 -4.47 -10.48 -32.69
N MET A 135 -4.73 -9.64 -31.69
CA MET A 135 -4.50 -9.99 -30.28
C MET A 135 -5.62 -10.88 -29.75
N PRO A 136 -5.33 -11.77 -28.78
CA PRO A 136 -6.34 -12.65 -28.22
C PRO A 136 -7.42 -11.87 -27.48
N ALA A 137 -8.63 -12.41 -27.48
CA ALA A 137 -9.65 -12.01 -26.51
C ALA A 137 -9.25 -12.55 -25.13
N VAL A 138 -9.33 -11.73 -24.09
CA VAL A 138 -8.79 -12.07 -22.77
C VAL A 138 -9.90 -12.16 -21.75
N ARG A 139 -10.03 -13.32 -21.09
CA ARG A 139 -10.97 -13.53 -20.00
C ARG A 139 -10.44 -12.93 -18.70
N VAL A 140 -11.22 -12.05 -18.08
CA VAL A 140 -10.94 -11.41 -16.79
C VAL A 140 -12.20 -11.40 -15.94
N TRP A 141 -12.10 -10.90 -14.70
CA TRP A 141 -13.23 -10.54 -13.86
C TRP A 141 -13.39 -9.02 -13.87
N ALA A 142 -14.63 -8.56 -13.96
CA ALA A 142 -14.98 -7.15 -13.83
C ALA A 142 -15.74 -6.94 -12.52
N VAL A 143 -15.44 -5.84 -11.83
CA VAL A 143 -16.11 -5.40 -10.61
C VAL A 143 -16.47 -3.92 -10.75
N LEU A 144 -17.76 -3.62 -10.76
CA LEU A 144 -18.32 -2.28 -10.72
C LEU A 144 -18.68 -1.92 -9.27
N ALA A 145 -18.10 -0.84 -8.76
CA ALA A 145 -18.46 -0.24 -7.50
C ALA A 145 -18.91 1.20 -7.73
N GLN A 146 -20.09 1.54 -7.23
CA GLN A 146 -20.71 2.85 -7.34
C GLN A 146 -21.14 3.33 -5.95
N GLU A 147 -20.88 4.59 -5.65
CA GLU A 147 -21.37 5.24 -4.44
C GLU A 147 -22.88 5.44 -4.52
N VAL A 148 -23.62 4.90 -3.55
CA VAL A 148 -25.09 4.88 -3.56
C VAL A 148 -25.66 6.27 -3.29
N ASN A 149 -25.09 7.01 -2.33
CA ASN A 149 -25.59 8.31 -1.89
C ASN A 149 -24.43 9.31 -1.81
N PRO A 150 -23.93 9.81 -2.96
CA PRO A 150 -22.86 10.80 -2.96
C PRO A 150 -23.34 12.12 -2.32
N PRO A 151 -22.46 12.86 -1.62
CA PRO A 151 -22.82 14.15 -1.05
C PRO A 151 -23.30 15.14 -2.13
N ILE A 152 -24.23 16.03 -1.77
CA ILE A 152 -24.81 17.01 -2.69
C ILE A 152 -23.69 17.85 -3.33
N GLY A 153 -23.66 17.90 -4.66
CA GLY A 153 -22.67 18.66 -5.43
C GLY A 153 -21.32 17.97 -5.60
N ILE A 154 -21.17 16.71 -5.17
CA ILE A 154 -19.96 15.90 -5.38
C ILE A 154 -20.30 14.75 -6.33
N ASP A 155 -19.48 14.57 -7.38
CA ASP A 155 -19.59 13.41 -8.26
C ASP A 155 -19.35 12.12 -7.48
N GLY A 156 -20.28 11.18 -7.57
CA GLY A 156 -20.17 9.90 -6.87
C GLY A 156 -18.99 9.06 -7.33
N LEU A 157 -18.40 8.34 -6.38
CA LEU A 157 -17.30 7.42 -6.69
C LEU A 157 -17.79 6.29 -7.60
N GLU A 158 -17.20 6.16 -8.79
CA GLU A 158 -17.40 5.01 -9.68
C GLU A 158 -16.05 4.35 -10.03
N TRP A 159 -15.90 3.08 -9.65
CA TRP A 159 -14.78 2.22 -10.04
C TRP A 159 -15.26 1.02 -10.84
N MET A 160 -14.81 0.93 -12.09
CA MET A 160 -14.82 -0.30 -12.87
C MET A 160 -13.42 -0.92 -12.76
N LEU A 161 -13.29 -2.07 -12.09
CA LEU A 161 -12.02 -2.77 -11.89
C LEU A 161 -11.99 -4.04 -12.74
N LEU A 162 -10.92 -4.21 -13.52
CA LEU A 162 -10.63 -5.40 -14.30
C LEU A 162 -9.52 -6.18 -13.61
N THR A 163 -9.76 -7.44 -13.27
CA THR A 163 -8.79 -8.26 -12.55
C THR A 163 -8.70 -9.68 -13.09
N THR A 164 -7.52 -10.25 -13.07
CA THR A 164 -7.31 -11.66 -13.43
C THR A 164 -7.45 -12.59 -12.22
N VAL A 165 -7.53 -12.02 -11.01
CA VAL A 165 -7.82 -12.78 -9.79
C VAL A 165 -9.32 -13.06 -9.70
N ALA A 166 -9.69 -14.29 -9.37
CA ALA A 166 -11.09 -14.72 -9.38
C ALA A 166 -11.97 -13.94 -8.39
N VAL A 167 -13.19 -13.62 -8.83
CA VAL A 167 -14.22 -12.93 -8.04
C VAL A 167 -15.49 -13.79 -8.02
N LYS A 168 -15.46 -14.90 -7.27
CA LYS A 168 -16.53 -15.90 -7.28
C LYS A 168 -17.69 -15.53 -6.36
N GLN A 169 -17.40 -14.77 -5.32
CA GLN A 169 -18.36 -14.37 -4.28
C GLN A 169 -18.24 -12.87 -4.02
N GLU A 170 -19.27 -12.28 -3.40
CA GLU A 170 -19.30 -10.87 -3.03
C GLU A 170 -18.08 -10.45 -2.19
N LYS A 171 -17.64 -11.31 -1.26
CA LYS A 171 -16.44 -11.09 -0.45
C LYS A 171 -15.18 -10.90 -1.29
N ASP A 172 -15.06 -11.60 -2.42
CA ASP A 172 -13.91 -11.46 -3.30
C ASP A 172 -13.89 -10.08 -3.96
N ALA A 173 -15.07 -9.55 -4.30
CA ALA A 173 -15.23 -8.21 -4.89
C ALA A 173 -14.81 -7.13 -3.88
N TYR A 174 -15.27 -7.23 -2.63
CA TYR A 174 -14.81 -6.35 -1.55
C TYR A 174 -13.29 -6.40 -1.37
N GLU A 175 -12.70 -7.59 -1.42
CA GLU A 175 -11.25 -7.73 -1.35
C GLU A 175 -10.54 -7.01 -2.52
N ARG A 176 -11.08 -7.03 -3.75
CA ARG A 176 -10.51 -6.26 -4.87
C ARG A 176 -10.60 -4.77 -4.64
N LEU A 177 -11.73 -4.29 -4.11
CA LEU A 177 -11.93 -2.88 -3.78
C LEU A 177 -10.94 -2.44 -2.69
N GLU A 178 -10.74 -3.26 -1.66
CA GLU A 178 -9.74 -3.01 -0.62
C GLU A 178 -8.33 -2.92 -1.21
N TRP A 179 -7.96 -3.81 -2.14
CA TRP A 179 -6.66 -3.78 -2.81
C TRP A 179 -6.48 -2.51 -3.64
N TYR A 180 -7.48 -2.16 -4.44
CA TYR A 180 -7.44 -0.97 -5.29
C TYR A 180 -7.39 0.33 -4.49
N ALA A 181 -8.09 0.40 -3.35
CA ALA A 181 -8.01 1.54 -2.43
C ALA A 181 -6.59 1.79 -1.90
N ARG A 182 -5.70 0.77 -1.91
CA ARG A 182 -4.28 0.93 -1.54
C ARG A 182 -3.40 1.44 -2.66
N ARG A 183 -3.87 1.51 -3.90
CA ARG A 183 -3.11 2.05 -5.05
C ARG A 183 -2.57 3.46 -4.76
N TRP A 184 -3.33 4.27 -4.02
CA TRP A 184 -2.91 5.63 -3.62
C TRP A 184 -1.60 5.70 -2.83
N GLY A 185 -1.15 4.58 -2.23
CA GLY A 185 0.16 4.51 -1.56
C GLY A 185 1.32 4.97 -2.44
N ILE A 186 1.26 4.70 -3.75
CA ILE A 186 2.31 5.16 -4.69
C ILE A 186 2.39 6.69 -4.78
N GLU A 187 1.27 7.41 -4.63
CA GLU A 187 1.26 8.89 -4.65
C GLU A 187 1.91 9.47 -3.40
N CYS A 188 1.69 8.83 -2.25
CA CYS A 188 2.38 9.19 -1.01
C CYS A 188 3.88 8.90 -1.11
N TYR A 189 4.27 7.78 -1.73
CA TYR A 189 5.67 7.47 -2.01
C TYR A 189 6.32 8.52 -2.92
N HIS A 190 5.67 8.90 -4.02
CA HIS A 190 6.14 9.99 -4.89
C HIS A 190 6.22 11.33 -4.16
N ARG A 191 5.25 11.64 -3.31
CA ARG A 191 5.26 12.86 -2.49
C ARG A 191 6.46 12.91 -1.55
N ILE A 192 6.85 11.77 -0.97
CA ILE A 192 8.04 11.73 -0.11
C ILE A 192 9.30 11.94 -0.93
N ILE A 193 9.42 11.35 -2.12
CA ILE A 193 10.57 11.60 -3.01
C ILE A 193 10.66 13.08 -3.39
N LYS A 194 9.53 13.69 -3.81
CA LYS A 194 9.48 15.07 -4.30
C LYS A 194 9.60 16.09 -3.19
N SER A 195 8.73 16.03 -2.19
CA SER A 195 8.66 17.04 -1.12
C SER A 195 9.55 16.71 0.08
N GLY A 196 9.69 15.42 0.41
CA GLY A 196 10.51 14.96 1.54
C GLY A 196 12.00 14.95 1.21
N CYS A 197 12.41 14.19 0.19
CA CYS A 197 13.79 14.07 -0.25
C CYS A 197 14.24 15.24 -1.15
N ARG A 198 13.29 16.07 -1.59
CA ARG A 198 13.52 17.27 -2.42
C ARG A 198 14.30 16.97 -3.70
N VAL A 199 14.02 15.84 -4.36
CA VAL A 199 14.79 15.40 -5.54
C VAL A 199 14.76 16.44 -6.66
N GLU A 200 13.65 17.16 -6.83
CA GLU A 200 13.44 18.18 -7.88
C GLU A 200 14.24 19.46 -7.64
N ALA A 201 14.74 19.69 -6.41
CA ALA A 201 15.58 20.85 -6.08
C ALA A 201 17.08 20.61 -6.31
N ARG A 202 17.48 19.39 -6.73
CA ARG A 202 18.89 19.02 -6.89
C ARG A 202 19.43 19.51 -8.23
N GLN A 203 20.54 20.25 -8.18
CA GLN A 203 21.24 20.77 -9.35
C GLN A 203 22.42 19.87 -9.73
N LEU A 204 22.14 18.61 -10.08
CA LEU A 204 23.18 17.65 -10.48
C LEU A 204 23.52 17.82 -11.97
N GLU A 205 24.81 17.81 -12.28
CA GLU A 205 25.35 18.08 -13.64
C GLU A 205 24.96 17.05 -14.71
N SER A 206 24.54 15.85 -14.33
CA SER A 206 24.21 14.80 -15.30
C SER A 206 23.02 13.94 -14.88
N ALA A 207 22.30 13.42 -15.88
CA ALA A 207 21.17 12.52 -15.69
C ALA A 207 21.56 11.27 -14.88
N ARG A 208 22.76 10.71 -15.12
CA ARG A 208 23.26 9.56 -14.36
C ARG A 208 23.41 9.87 -12.87
N ARG A 209 23.94 11.05 -12.51
CA ARG A 209 24.06 11.46 -11.10
C ARG A 209 22.68 11.64 -10.47
N LEU A 210 21.73 12.22 -11.21
CA LEU A 210 20.34 12.33 -10.76
C LEU A 210 19.70 10.96 -10.52
N CYS A 211 19.85 10.01 -11.43
CA CYS A 211 19.35 8.64 -11.27
C CYS A 211 19.95 7.93 -10.04
N ASN A 212 21.26 8.07 -9.81
CA ASN A 212 21.91 7.49 -8.63
C ASN A 212 21.35 8.08 -7.33
N ALA A 213 21.17 9.41 -7.29
CA ALA A 213 20.62 10.10 -6.14
C ALA A 213 19.15 9.72 -5.91
N LEU A 214 18.37 9.59 -6.99
CA LEU A 214 17.00 9.11 -6.95
C LEU A 214 16.92 7.68 -6.38
N ALA A 215 17.83 6.78 -6.75
CA ALA A 215 17.84 5.42 -6.21
C ALA A 215 17.98 5.40 -4.67
N ILE A 216 18.78 6.29 -4.09
CA ILE A 216 18.90 6.46 -2.64
C ILE A 216 17.60 7.03 -2.06
N ASP A 217 17.05 8.07 -2.69
CA ASP A 217 15.79 8.69 -2.24
C ASP A 217 14.63 7.72 -2.26
N MET A 218 14.59 6.79 -3.20
CA MET A 218 13.59 5.74 -3.29
C MET A 218 13.63 4.81 -2.06
N ILE A 219 14.83 4.46 -1.59
CA ILE A 219 15.00 3.67 -0.36
C ILE A 219 14.53 4.47 0.86
N ILE A 220 14.90 5.76 0.94
CA ILE A 220 14.49 6.66 2.02
C ILE A 220 12.97 6.83 2.02
N ALA A 221 12.38 7.13 0.87
CA ALA A 221 10.97 7.36 0.70
C ALA A 221 10.15 6.14 1.11
N TRP A 222 10.58 4.95 0.70
CA TRP A 222 9.95 3.72 1.14
C TRP A 222 10.02 3.53 2.66
N ARG A 223 11.16 3.84 3.29
CA ARG A 223 11.34 3.74 4.75
C ARG A 223 10.47 4.73 5.52
N ILE A 224 10.19 5.90 4.94
CA ILE A 224 9.34 6.94 5.52
C ILE A 224 7.86 6.66 5.27
N HIS A 225 7.51 6.08 4.12
CA HIS A 225 6.12 5.96 3.64
C HIS A 225 5.17 5.34 4.64
N TYR A 226 5.63 4.34 5.41
CA TYR A 226 5.00 3.92 6.65
C TYR A 226 6.07 3.44 7.64
N LYS A 227 5.92 3.79 8.92
CA LYS A 227 6.64 3.08 9.98
C LYS A 227 6.24 1.60 9.88
N LYS A 228 7.20 0.75 9.49
CA LYS A 228 6.96 -0.68 9.39
C LYS A 228 6.54 -1.23 10.75
N ASP A 229 5.45 -1.97 10.78
CA ASP A 229 5.03 -2.72 11.96
C ASP A 229 5.90 -3.97 12.08
N LEU A 230 7.15 -3.78 12.52
CA LEU A 230 8.13 -4.86 12.68
C LEU A 230 7.60 -5.99 13.56
N PHE A 231 6.76 -5.65 14.55
CA PHE A 231 6.12 -6.61 15.41
C PHE A 231 5.24 -7.56 14.59
N GLU A 232 4.31 -7.03 13.79
CA GLU A 232 3.41 -7.87 13.01
C GLU A 232 4.09 -8.61 11.86
N ILE A 233 5.13 -8.00 11.26
CA ILE A 233 5.96 -8.68 10.25
C ILE A 233 6.57 -9.93 10.86
N TRP A 234 7.25 -9.81 12.00
CA TRP A 234 7.81 -10.98 12.69
C TRP A 234 6.73 -11.95 13.16
N ARG A 235 5.64 -11.44 13.73
CA ARG A 235 4.53 -12.26 14.23
C ARG A 235 3.93 -13.17 13.15
N SER A 236 3.90 -12.72 11.89
CA SER A 236 3.41 -13.53 10.76
C SER A 236 4.21 -14.84 10.56
N HIS A 237 5.47 -14.88 10.98
CA HIS A 237 6.32 -16.06 10.97
C HIS A 237 6.18 -16.94 12.23
N LYS A 238 5.26 -16.60 13.14
CA LYS A 238 4.97 -17.31 14.39
C LYS A 238 6.23 -17.66 15.21
N PRO A 239 7.10 -16.68 15.53
CA PRO A 239 8.30 -16.93 16.33
C PRO A 239 7.92 -17.45 17.73
N PRO A 240 8.80 -18.22 18.38
CA PRO A 240 8.59 -18.68 19.76
C PRO A 240 8.23 -17.57 20.74
N TYR A 241 8.88 -16.41 20.64
CA TYR A 241 8.56 -15.26 21.49
C TYR A 241 8.89 -13.92 20.79
N LEU A 242 8.01 -12.94 20.95
CA LEU A 242 8.14 -11.60 20.42
C LEU A 242 7.55 -10.60 21.41
N ALA A 243 8.20 -9.48 21.71
CA ALA A 243 7.62 -8.47 22.59
C ALA A 243 8.01 -7.03 22.23
N THR A 244 7.12 -6.08 22.53
CA THR A 244 7.46 -4.66 22.67
C THR A 244 7.75 -4.35 24.14
N ILE A 245 8.79 -3.57 24.39
CA ILE A 245 9.22 -3.18 25.74
C ILE A 245 9.43 -1.66 25.81
N SER A 246 9.38 -1.10 27.02
CA SER A 246 9.63 0.31 27.29
C SER A 246 10.34 0.47 28.63
N PRO A 247 11.34 1.35 28.75
CA PRO A 247 12.02 1.62 30.01
C PRO A 247 11.09 2.25 31.06
N ALA A 248 9.94 2.81 30.67
CA ALA A 248 8.95 3.33 31.59
C ALA A 248 8.21 2.24 32.40
N HIS A 249 8.30 0.97 31.99
CA HIS A 249 7.64 -0.16 32.66
C HIS A 249 8.67 -1.28 32.92
N PRO A 250 9.59 -1.09 33.88
CA PRO A 250 10.69 -2.03 34.13
C PRO A 250 10.22 -3.41 34.59
N VAL A 251 9.15 -3.49 35.38
CA VAL A 251 8.57 -4.77 35.83
C VAL A 251 8.02 -5.58 34.65
N ASP A 252 7.26 -4.94 33.75
CA ASP A 252 6.77 -5.57 32.51
C ASP A 252 7.92 -6.05 31.62
N LEU A 253 8.97 -5.22 31.48
CA LEU A 253 10.17 -5.57 30.74
C LEU A 253 10.82 -6.83 31.33
N ILE A 254 11.09 -6.87 32.63
CA ILE A 254 11.72 -8.02 33.30
C ILE A 254 10.87 -9.28 33.12
N ASN A 255 9.56 -9.19 33.37
CA ASN A 255 8.65 -10.33 33.22
C ASN A 255 8.67 -10.92 31.80
N LYS A 256 8.77 -10.06 30.77
CA LYS A 256 8.89 -10.50 29.37
C LYS A 256 10.20 -11.22 29.10
N PHE A 257 11.33 -10.73 29.64
CA PHE A 257 12.60 -11.42 29.53
C PHE A 257 12.60 -12.77 30.25
N GLU A 258 12.06 -12.84 31.48
CA GLU A 258 11.94 -14.10 32.22
C GLU A 258 11.05 -15.11 31.50
N LYS A 259 9.89 -14.67 30.99
CA LYS A 259 9.01 -15.51 30.19
C LYS A 259 9.71 -16.02 28.91
N ALA A 260 10.43 -15.15 28.21
CA ALA A 260 11.13 -15.50 26.99
C ALA A 260 12.21 -16.59 27.16
N LYS A 261 12.83 -16.70 28.34
CA LYS A 261 13.84 -17.75 28.64
C LYS A 261 13.28 -19.16 28.50
N HIS A 262 11.99 -19.34 28.73
CA HIS A 262 11.33 -20.65 28.66
C HIS A 262 11.10 -21.14 27.21
N TYR A 263 11.33 -20.29 26.20
CA TYR A 263 11.13 -20.63 24.79
C TYR A 263 12.45 -20.83 24.04
N LYS A 264 12.59 -21.97 23.35
CA LYS A 264 13.73 -22.28 22.47
C LYS A 264 13.47 -21.78 21.04
N GLY A 265 14.49 -21.18 20.41
CA GLY A 265 14.42 -20.63 19.05
C GLY A 265 14.52 -19.09 18.99
N PRO A 266 14.26 -18.49 17.81
CA PRO A 266 14.45 -17.05 17.58
C PRO A 266 13.47 -16.22 18.38
N LYS A 267 13.97 -15.17 19.02
CA LYS A 267 13.20 -14.25 19.87
C LYS A 267 13.51 -12.81 19.47
N LEU A 268 12.50 -11.95 19.50
CA LEU A 268 12.68 -10.53 19.17
C LEU A 268 12.07 -9.64 20.26
N PHE A 269 12.84 -8.65 20.70
CA PHE A 269 12.38 -7.57 21.56
C PHE A 269 12.52 -6.25 20.81
N ILE A 270 11.44 -5.49 20.76
CA ILE A 270 11.43 -4.16 20.15
C ILE A 270 11.32 -3.15 21.30
N ASN A 271 12.40 -2.41 21.54
CA ASN A 271 12.46 -1.43 22.62
C ASN A 271 12.09 -0.02 22.12
N LEU A 272 11.25 0.68 22.88
CA LEU A 272 11.12 2.12 22.74
C LEU A 272 12.26 2.80 23.50
N SER A 273 13.19 3.41 22.77
CA SER A 273 14.27 4.19 23.36
C SER A 273 14.12 5.66 22.96
N PRO A 274 13.62 6.54 23.85
CA PRO A 274 13.76 7.97 23.68
C PRO A 274 15.23 8.33 23.43
N CYS A 275 15.47 9.17 22.42
CA CYS A 275 16.81 9.56 22.00
C CYS A 275 16.85 11.09 21.98
N PRO A 276 17.36 11.74 23.04
CA PRO A 276 17.33 13.20 23.15
C PRO A 276 17.94 13.92 21.92
N PRO A 277 19.11 13.49 21.40
CA PRO A 277 19.68 14.08 20.18
C PRO A 277 18.81 13.86 18.95
N GLY A 278 18.19 12.69 18.78
CA GLY A 278 17.39 12.38 17.59
C GLY A 278 15.95 12.89 17.65
N TRP A 279 15.44 13.18 18.84
CA TRP A 279 14.06 13.62 19.07
C TRP A 279 13.99 15.12 19.36
N HIS A 280 15.15 15.77 19.53
CA HIS A 280 15.32 17.18 19.90
C HIS A 280 14.60 17.47 21.21
N THR A 281 14.96 16.75 22.27
CA THR A 281 14.36 16.87 23.60
C THR A 281 15.45 17.02 24.66
N ASP A 282 15.08 17.59 25.82
CA ASP A 282 15.97 17.58 26.97
C ASP A 282 16.23 16.14 27.44
N PRO A 283 17.48 15.74 27.74
CA PRO A 283 17.79 14.40 28.25
C PRO A 283 17.00 13.98 29.50
N SER A 284 16.64 14.93 30.37
CA SER A 284 15.82 14.69 31.57
C SER A 284 14.39 14.23 31.24
N HIS A 285 13.89 14.52 30.04
CA HIS A 285 12.55 14.13 29.60
C HIS A 285 12.45 12.68 29.12
N SER A 286 13.56 11.95 29.03
CA SER A 286 13.61 10.57 28.51
C SER A 286 12.57 9.64 29.18
N ALA A 287 12.51 9.61 30.52
CA ALA A 287 11.56 8.78 31.25
C ALA A 287 10.10 9.23 31.02
N LYS A 288 9.85 10.55 31.04
CA LYS A 288 8.55 11.15 30.76
C LYS A 288 8.05 10.78 29.36
N LEU A 289 8.91 10.85 28.34
CA LEU A 289 8.59 10.53 26.95
C LEU A 289 8.27 9.04 26.75
N ALA A 290 9.06 8.14 27.36
CA ALA A 290 8.79 6.72 27.32
C ALA A 290 7.42 6.38 27.95
N LYS A 291 7.07 7.05 29.05
CA LYS A 291 5.77 6.92 29.70
C LYS A 291 4.64 7.49 28.85
N LEU A 292 4.79 8.71 28.32
CA LEU A 292 3.80 9.34 27.44
C LEU A 292 3.52 8.50 26.20
N ALA A 293 4.53 7.85 25.62
CA ALA A 293 4.32 6.97 24.47
C ALA A 293 3.37 5.80 24.78
N VAL A 294 3.45 5.24 26.00
CA VAL A 294 2.54 4.17 26.46
C VAL A 294 1.18 4.74 26.84
N ASP A 295 1.15 5.82 27.64
CA ASP A 295 -0.08 6.44 28.15
C ASP A 295 -0.94 7.04 27.03
N THR A 296 -0.35 7.49 25.92
CA THR A 296 -1.08 7.94 24.71
C THR A 296 -1.46 6.79 23.77
N GLY A 297 -0.99 5.58 24.04
CA GLY A 297 -1.26 4.40 23.21
C GLY A 297 -0.44 4.32 21.92
N VAL A 298 0.46 5.27 21.65
CA VAL A 298 1.37 5.27 20.49
C VAL A 298 2.32 4.06 20.53
N TRP A 299 2.73 3.65 21.73
CA TRP A 299 3.56 2.47 21.97
C TRP A 299 2.82 1.44 22.83
N ALA A 300 2.16 0.50 22.17
CA ALA A 300 1.50 -0.61 22.85
C ALA A 300 2.52 -1.58 23.44
N LEU A 301 2.43 -1.85 24.75
CA LEU A 301 3.17 -2.91 25.42
C LEU A 301 2.42 -4.23 25.26
N LYS A 302 3.01 -5.13 24.48
CA LYS A 302 2.44 -6.42 24.15
C LYS A 302 3.53 -7.46 23.91
N GLU A 303 3.11 -8.70 23.95
CA GLU A 303 3.91 -9.85 23.59
C GLU A 303 3.13 -10.78 22.66
N ALA A 304 3.85 -11.66 21.98
CA ALA A 304 3.27 -12.74 21.21
C ALA A 304 4.07 -14.03 21.39
N VAL A 305 3.35 -15.13 21.61
CA VAL A 305 3.91 -16.48 21.74
C VAL A 305 3.33 -17.31 20.59
N TYR A 306 4.20 -17.81 19.69
CA TYR A 306 3.80 -18.53 18.48
C TYR A 306 2.73 -17.81 17.63
N GLY A 307 2.73 -16.47 17.67
CA GLY A 307 1.82 -15.61 16.91
C GLY A 307 0.58 -15.13 17.66
N GLU A 308 0.28 -15.68 18.84
CA GLU A 308 -0.85 -15.29 19.69
C GLU A 308 -0.47 -14.08 20.56
N ILE A 309 -1.22 -12.98 20.43
CA ILE A 309 -0.89 -11.69 21.06
C ILE A 309 -1.55 -11.57 22.43
N SER A 310 -0.80 -11.03 23.40
CA SER A 310 -1.35 -10.50 24.63
C SER A 310 -0.81 -9.08 24.88
N HIS A 311 -1.68 -8.15 25.24
CA HIS A 311 -1.31 -6.79 25.66
C HIS A 311 -1.07 -6.79 27.15
N THR A 312 0.17 -6.50 27.56
CA THR A 312 0.59 -6.66 28.94
C THR A 312 0.30 -5.43 29.80
N ILE A 313 0.31 -4.24 29.19
CA ILE A 313 -0.09 -2.99 29.83
C ILE A 313 -1.05 -2.24 28.92
N ILE A 314 -2.24 -1.97 29.43
CA ILE A 314 -3.27 -1.15 28.78
C ILE A 314 -3.61 -0.01 29.74
N PRO A 315 -3.32 1.25 29.38
CA PRO A 315 -3.75 2.41 30.18
C PRO A 315 -5.27 2.39 30.40
N GLN A 316 -5.72 2.69 31.62
CA GLN A 316 -7.15 2.80 31.94
C GLN A 316 -7.81 3.93 31.14
N LYS A 317 -7.07 5.01 30.92
CA LYS A 317 -7.48 6.16 30.10
C LYS A 317 -6.31 6.59 29.24
N PHE A 318 -6.51 6.61 27.92
CA PHE A 318 -5.50 7.10 26.99
C PHE A 318 -5.46 8.63 27.01
N LYS A 319 -4.24 9.16 27.01
CA LYS A 319 -3.97 10.57 26.77
C LYS A 319 -4.05 10.91 25.27
N PRO A 320 -4.38 12.15 24.89
CA PRO A 320 -4.27 12.60 23.51
C PRO A 320 -2.85 12.41 22.97
N VAL A 321 -2.69 11.91 21.75
CA VAL A 321 -1.37 11.70 21.11
C VAL A 321 -0.55 12.98 21.03
N GLU A 322 -1.22 14.14 21.00
CA GLU A 322 -0.54 15.44 20.98
C GLU A 322 0.33 15.70 22.21
N GLU A 323 -0.01 15.16 23.40
CA GLU A 323 0.82 15.31 24.60
C GLU A 323 2.20 14.66 24.40
N TYR A 324 2.25 13.54 23.67
CA TYR A 324 3.50 12.88 23.31
C TYR A 324 4.23 13.63 22.19
N LEU A 325 3.51 14.10 21.16
CA LEU A 325 4.12 14.75 19.99
C LEU A 325 4.72 16.12 20.32
N ARG A 326 4.05 16.92 21.16
CA ARG A 326 4.46 18.30 21.50
C ARG A 326 5.80 18.37 22.22
N GLU A 327 6.13 17.33 22.99
CA GLU A 327 7.37 17.24 23.75
C GLU A 327 8.61 16.93 22.89
N GLN A 328 8.46 16.78 21.57
CA GLN A 328 9.53 16.36 20.67
C GLN A 328 9.76 17.39 19.55
N GLY A 329 10.95 18.00 19.49
CA GLY A 329 11.27 18.99 18.47
C GLY A 329 11.20 18.45 17.03
N ARG A 330 11.38 17.14 16.81
CA ARG A 330 11.16 16.53 15.49
C ARG A 330 9.73 16.64 14.95
N PHE A 331 8.75 16.90 15.82
CA PHE A 331 7.35 17.13 15.46
C PHE A 331 6.91 18.59 15.58
N ALA A 332 7.85 19.53 15.81
CA ALA A 332 7.54 20.95 15.96
C ALA A 332 6.75 21.52 14.76
N HIS A 333 7.03 21.04 13.55
CA HIS A 333 6.35 21.44 12.31
C HIS A 333 4.84 21.10 12.28
N LEU A 334 4.36 20.21 13.15
CA LEU A 334 2.92 19.94 13.29
C LEU A 334 2.19 21.02 14.09
N PHE A 335 2.92 21.80 14.87
CA PHE A 335 2.36 22.79 15.78
C PHE A 335 2.72 24.23 15.39
N GLN A 336 3.83 24.42 14.66
CA GLN A 336 4.36 25.74 14.29
C GLN A 336 4.81 25.76 12.82
N PRO A 337 4.67 26.90 12.10
CA PRO A 337 4.03 28.15 12.56
C PRO A 337 2.50 28.06 12.56
N VAL A 338 1.92 27.15 11.76
CA VAL A 338 0.49 26.87 11.73
C VAL A 338 0.26 25.44 12.17
N ARG A 339 -0.66 25.25 13.11
CA ARG A 339 -1.00 23.93 13.64
C ARG A 339 -1.73 23.09 12.60
N GLN A 340 -1.24 21.88 12.35
CA GLN A 340 -1.75 20.95 11.34
C GLN A 340 -2.81 20.01 11.93
N GLU A 341 -4.00 20.54 12.25
CA GLU A 341 -5.07 19.79 12.94
C GLU A 341 -5.48 18.50 12.22
N GLY A 342 -5.57 18.54 10.88
CA GLY A 342 -5.92 17.37 10.09
C GLY A 342 -4.92 16.21 10.26
N VAL A 343 -3.62 16.53 10.33
CA VAL A 343 -2.56 15.52 10.50
C VAL A 343 -2.56 14.97 11.92
N ILE A 344 -2.69 15.83 12.94
CA ILE A 344 -2.74 15.41 14.35
C ILE A 344 -3.96 14.50 14.58
N SER A 345 -5.13 14.89 14.07
CA SER A 345 -6.37 14.09 14.16
C SER A 345 -6.24 12.76 13.43
N GLN A 346 -5.52 12.73 12.30
CA GLN A 346 -5.25 11.50 11.58
C GLN A 346 -4.37 10.56 12.40
N ILE A 347 -3.30 11.06 13.06
CA ILE A 347 -2.44 10.28 13.94
C ILE A 347 -3.24 9.72 15.12
N GLN A 348 -4.07 10.53 15.77
CA GLN A 348 -4.96 10.09 16.85
C GLN A 348 -5.88 8.96 16.36
N SER A 349 -6.53 9.14 15.20
CA SER A 349 -7.41 8.14 14.60
C SER A 349 -6.69 6.83 14.25
N PHE A 350 -5.39 6.87 13.93
CA PHE A 350 -4.60 5.64 13.75
C PHE A 350 -4.41 4.89 15.07
N VAL A 351 -4.08 5.60 16.15
CA VAL A 351 -3.90 5.01 17.48
C VAL A 351 -5.24 4.48 18.02
N ASP A 352 -6.31 5.27 17.93
CA ASP A 352 -7.63 4.89 18.40
C ASP A 352 -8.16 3.64 17.69
N ARG A 353 -7.96 3.54 16.37
CA ARG A 353 -8.36 2.36 15.61
C ARG A 353 -7.65 1.09 16.07
N TYR A 354 -6.38 1.18 16.45
CA TYR A 354 -5.65 0.05 16.99
C TYR A 354 -6.27 -0.44 18.30
N TRP A 355 -6.53 0.47 19.24
CA TRP A 355 -7.06 0.13 20.57
C TRP A 355 -8.53 -0.28 20.56
N LYS A 356 -9.36 0.32 19.71
CA LYS A 356 -10.76 -0.13 19.47
C LYS A 356 -10.83 -1.60 19.02
N GLY A 357 -9.85 -2.05 18.22
CA GLY A 357 -9.79 -3.44 17.76
C GLY A 357 -9.35 -4.46 18.81
N ILE A 358 -8.95 -4.01 20.01
CA ILE A 358 -8.49 -4.86 21.12
C ILE A 358 -9.57 -4.95 22.22
N GLN A 359 -10.33 -3.87 22.43
CA GLN A 359 -11.36 -3.78 23.46
C GLN A 359 -12.71 -4.41 23.05
N GLY A 360 -12.85 -4.81 21.78
CA GLY A 360 -14.02 -5.54 21.26
C GLY A 360 -13.67 -6.97 20.93
#